data_AF-A0A510W9D0-F1
#
_entry.id   AF-A0A510W9D0-F1
#
_cell.length_a   1.000
_cell.length_b   1.000
_cell.length_c   1.000
_cell.angle_alpha   90.00
_cell.angle_beta   90.00
_cell.angle_gamma   90.00
#
_symmetry.space_group_name_H-M   'P 1'
#
loop_
_entity.id
_entity.type
_entity.pdbx_description
1 polymer ?
#
loop_
_entity_poly.entity_id
_entity_poly.type
_entity_poly.pdbx_seq_one_letter_code
_entity_poly.pdbx_strand_id
1 'polypeptide(L)'
;MEELQAAGWDRDNDSIKELELRNEAILFLIHERIKASKYVSKVQNREQNFNKKVRNIEKELSDLKNSKIEYQKIVTRKDRQFEKLQKEKDFLQASYNKLQKSIHRLKSTNAQDVIPKLIQQLDSRTFRSFNQLNTLFEKYQWIFKYNSQKPSDNKSDVLYGFLEVRKGDALYFHDINNEIMLSISVHKGFKRKDLLIDGMAIQVFRKLENPDFVSLGYCYPIVEKTNSSKKNQKEKTDLRAGKEINHPFANEKVQKWAAEISILVVGNKHAKAFVNQLAKYVKSVEYIDAYEKGEKYTFERIRSVDYSFILLDSVPHTISTFIRTFDPLEKKIQIFKLANQEDGLIRLNYLYWNQEEV
;
A
#
# COMPACT_ATOMS: atom_id res chain seq x y z
N MET A 1 115.82 38.66 -1.43
CA MET A 1 115.01 39.85 -1.74
C MET A 1 115.52 40.57 -2.99
N GLU A 2 116.83 40.69 -3.22
CA GLU A 2 117.38 41.24 -4.46
C GLU A 2 117.19 40.33 -5.68
N GLU A 3 117.22 39.00 -5.49
CA GLU A 3 116.98 38.01 -6.57
C GLU A 3 115.52 38.01 -7.09
N LEU A 4 114.56 38.47 -6.30
CA LEU A 4 113.15 38.54 -6.71
C LEU A 4 112.83 39.79 -7.54
N GLN A 5 113.57 40.90 -7.36
CA GLN A 5 113.43 42.09 -8.21
C GLN A 5 114.09 41.88 -9.59
N ALA A 6 115.14 41.06 -9.67
CA ALA A 6 115.79 40.70 -10.94
C ALA A 6 114.90 39.83 -11.86
N ALA A 7 113.88 39.17 -11.30
CA ALA A 7 112.92 38.33 -12.03
C ALA A 7 111.68 39.10 -12.54
N GLY A 8 111.68 40.44 -12.47
CA GLY A 8 110.56 41.27 -12.91
C GLY A 8 109.37 41.27 -11.95
N TRP A 9 109.56 40.87 -10.70
CA TRP A 9 108.54 40.96 -9.67
C TRP A 9 108.45 42.39 -9.16
N ASP A 10 107.50 43.12 -9.73
CA ASP A 10 107.19 44.50 -9.36
C ASP A 10 106.65 44.54 -7.92
N ARG A 11 107.18 45.46 -7.11
CA ARG A 11 106.75 45.64 -5.71
C ARG A 11 105.35 46.26 -5.62
N ASP A 12 104.89 46.87 -6.70
CA ASP A 12 103.51 47.28 -6.89
C ASP A 12 102.71 46.09 -7.45
N ASN A 13 102.54 45.06 -6.62
CA ASN A 13 101.98 43.76 -6.99
C ASN A 13 100.49 43.86 -7.38
N ASP A 14 100.23 44.40 -8.56
CA ASP A 14 98.91 44.55 -9.18
C ASP A 14 98.25 43.19 -9.40
N SER A 15 99.03 42.12 -9.56
CA SER A 15 98.53 40.77 -9.79
C SER A 15 97.78 40.20 -8.57
N ILE A 16 98.28 40.44 -7.36
CA ILE A 16 97.60 39.99 -6.13
C ILE A 16 96.33 40.80 -5.89
N LYS A 17 96.38 42.13 -6.05
CA LYS A 17 95.19 42.99 -5.94
C LYS A 17 94.13 42.65 -7.00
N GLU A 18 94.55 42.33 -8.21
CA GLU A 18 93.66 41.89 -9.28
C GLU A 18 93.01 40.54 -8.96
N LEU A 19 93.78 39.59 -8.38
CA LEU A 19 93.24 38.32 -7.92
C LEU A 19 92.26 38.49 -6.74
N GLU A 20 92.53 39.39 -5.81
CA GLU A 20 91.62 39.75 -4.72
C GLU A 20 90.31 40.35 -5.26
N LEU A 21 90.38 41.32 -6.18
CA LEU A 21 89.21 41.90 -6.84
C LEU A 21 88.40 40.85 -7.63
N ARG A 22 89.08 39.94 -8.33
CA ARG A 22 88.43 38.84 -9.05
C ARG A 22 87.76 37.86 -8.08
N ASN A 23 88.38 37.55 -6.95
CA ASN A 23 87.79 36.71 -5.92
C ASN A 23 86.56 37.37 -5.27
N GLU A 24 86.60 38.68 -5.01
CA GLU A 24 85.44 39.45 -4.54
C GLU A 24 84.30 39.44 -5.58
N ALA A 25 84.62 39.62 -6.86
CA ALA A 25 83.63 39.54 -7.93
C ALA A 25 83.01 38.13 -8.05
N ILE A 26 83.81 37.07 -7.90
CA ILE A 26 83.33 35.68 -7.88
C ILE A 26 82.42 35.44 -6.66
N LEU A 27 82.81 35.91 -5.47
CA LEU A 27 82.00 35.79 -4.26
C LEU A 27 80.67 36.52 -4.41
N PHE A 28 80.68 37.73 -4.98
CA PHE A 28 79.46 38.48 -5.30
C PHE A 28 78.54 37.70 -6.25
N LEU A 29 79.08 37.15 -7.34
CA LEU A 29 78.32 36.36 -8.32
C LEU A 29 77.74 35.08 -7.70
N ILE A 30 78.49 34.40 -6.83
CA ILE A 30 77.99 33.23 -6.08
C ILE A 30 76.83 33.64 -5.17
N HIS A 31 76.95 34.77 -4.48
CA HIS A 31 75.93 35.27 -3.57
C HIS A 31 74.63 35.63 -4.32
N GLU A 32 74.74 36.30 -5.45
CA GLU A 32 73.61 36.63 -6.32
C GLU A 32 72.96 35.37 -6.91
N ARG A 33 73.75 34.37 -7.31
CA ARG A 33 73.23 33.08 -7.76
C ARG A 33 72.43 32.35 -6.67
N ILE A 34 72.92 32.37 -5.42
CA ILE A 34 72.20 31.78 -4.28
C ILE A 34 70.88 32.53 -4.02
N LYS A 35 70.87 33.86 -4.08
CA LYS A 35 69.64 34.66 -3.94
C LYS A 35 68.63 34.35 -5.04
N ALA A 36 69.08 34.32 -6.31
CA ALA A 36 68.25 33.99 -7.45
C ALA A 36 67.67 32.57 -7.33
N SER A 37 68.47 31.58 -6.93
CA SER A 37 68.01 30.21 -6.69
C SER A 37 66.92 30.15 -5.62
N LYS A 38 67.11 30.85 -4.48
CA LYS A 38 66.09 30.92 -3.42
C LYS A 38 64.80 31.57 -3.90
N TYR A 39 64.90 32.60 -4.74
CA TYR A 39 63.73 33.25 -5.34
C TYR A 39 62.97 32.30 -6.26
N VAL A 40 63.67 31.61 -7.18
CA VAL A 40 63.08 30.62 -8.09
C VAL A 40 62.35 29.52 -7.32
N SER A 41 62.96 28.96 -6.28
CA SER A 41 62.31 27.93 -5.46
C SER A 41 61.05 28.44 -4.75
N LYS A 42 61.04 29.70 -4.28
CA LYS A 42 59.84 30.32 -3.71
C LYS A 42 58.72 30.49 -4.74
N VAL A 43 59.06 30.89 -5.96
CA VAL A 43 58.10 31.05 -7.06
C VAL A 43 57.52 29.70 -7.46
N GLN A 44 58.36 28.67 -7.64
CA GLN A 44 57.92 27.31 -7.98
C GLN A 44 56.98 26.72 -6.92
N ASN A 45 57.27 26.90 -5.63
CA ASN A 45 56.39 26.44 -4.55
C ASN A 45 55.04 27.17 -4.56
N ARG A 46 55.03 28.48 -4.86
CA ARG A 46 53.78 29.24 -5.02
C ARG A 46 52.98 28.75 -6.21
N GLU A 47 53.64 28.54 -7.35
CA GLU A 47 53.02 28.03 -8.58
C GLU A 47 52.37 26.65 -8.35
N GLN A 48 53.08 25.72 -7.69
CA GLN A 48 52.51 24.41 -7.33
C GLN A 48 51.28 24.53 -6.43
N ASN A 49 51.29 25.44 -5.46
CA ASN A 49 50.14 25.69 -4.59
C ASN A 49 48.96 26.30 -5.34
N PHE A 50 49.21 27.23 -6.26
CA PHE A 50 48.16 27.78 -7.13
C PHE A 50 47.58 26.71 -8.04
N ASN A 51 48.41 25.87 -8.66
CA ASN A 51 47.96 24.78 -9.52
C ASN A 51 47.08 23.77 -8.74
N LYS A 52 47.40 23.49 -7.48
CA LYS A 52 46.53 22.67 -6.61
C LYS A 52 45.17 23.34 -6.36
N LYS A 53 45.15 24.65 -6.08
CA LYS A 53 43.91 25.40 -5.87
C LYS A 53 43.05 25.43 -7.14
N VAL A 54 43.65 25.67 -8.30
CA VAL A 54 42.94 25.66 -9.59
C VAL A 54 42.29 24.29 -9.83
N ARG A 55 43.03 23.19 -9.66
CA ARG A 55 42.48 21.83 -9.82
C ARG A 55 41.31 21.55 -8.87
N ASN A 56 41.38 22.01 -7.62
CA ASN A 56 40.29 21.85 -6.67
C ASN A 56 39.04 22.61 -7.11
N ILE A 57 39.20 23.87 -7.55
CA ILE A 57 38.09 24.69 -8.06
C ILE A 57 37.49 24.08 -9.34
N GLU A 58 38.33 23.58 -10.26
CA GLU A 58 37.86 22.89 -11.47
C GLU A 58 37.02 21.65 -11.13
N LYS A 59 37.43 20.90 -10.10
CA LYS A 59 36.69 19.74 -9.61
C LYS A 59 35.34 20.15 -9.02
N GLU A 60 35.31 21.13 -8.11
CA GLU A 60 34.07 21.66 -7.53
C GLU A 60 33.10 22.17 -8.61
N LEU A 61 33.63 22.86 -9.63
CA LEU A 61 32.83 23.38 -10.73
C LEU A 61 32.24 22.26 -11.60
N SER A 62 32.98 21.15 -11.78
CA SER A 62 32.49 19.93 -12.44
C SER A 62 31.37 19.27 -11.64
N ASP A 63 31.54 19.13 -10.33
CA ASP A 63 30.55 18.52 -9.44
C ASP A 63 29.25 19.34 -9.39
N LEU A 64 29.37 20.69 -9.38
CA LEU A 64 28.25 21.62 -9.48
C LEU A 64 27.50 21.50 -10.82
N LYS A 65 28.23 21.36 -11.93
CA LYS A 65 27.62 21.11 -13.25
C LYS A 65 26.83 19.80 -13.29
N ASN A 66 27.39 18.74 -12.72
CA ASN A 66 26.72 17.44 -12.64
C ASN A 66 25.44 17.51 -11.80
N SER A 67 25.52 18.16 -10.64
CA SER A 67 24.36 18.39 -9.76
C SER A 67 23.27 19.19 -10.47
N LYS A 68 23.62 20.23 -11.24
CA LYS A 68 22.66 21.02 -12.02
C LYS A 68 21.91 20.16 -13.05
N ILE A 69 22.62 19.27 -13.75
CA ILE A 69 22.00 18.34 -14.72
C ILE A 69 21.03 17.39 -14.01
N GLU A 70 21.39 16.89 -12.82
CA GLU A 70 20.54 16.02 -12.04
C GLU A 70 19.26 16.73 -11.57
N TYR A 71 19.38 17.94 -11.02
CA TYR A 71 18.22 18.76 -10.65
C TYR A 71 17.32 19.06 -11.84
N GLN A 72 17.88 19.36 -13.02
CA GLN A 72 17.09 19.56 -14.23
C GLN A 72 16.28 18.30 -14.62
N LYS A 73 16.85 17.11 -14.48
CA LYS A 73 16.12 15.84 -14.70
C LYS A 73 14.99 15.64 -13.69
N ILE A 74 15.21 16.03 -12.43
CA ILE A 74 14.17 15.95 -11.39
C ILE A 74 13.02 16.91 -11.72
N VAL A 75 13.33 18.16 -12.08
CA VAL A 75 12.33 19.16 -12.48
C VAL A 75 11.49 18.65 -13.64
N THR A 76 12.12 18.17 -14.73
CA THR A 76 11.36 17.63 -15.88
C THR A 76 10.48 16.43 -15.52
N ARG A 77 10.93 15.56 -14.60
CA ARG A 77 10.08 14.46 -14.10
C ARG A 77 8.87 14.98 -13.32
N LYS A 78 9.06 16.02 -12.50
CA LYS A 78 7.98 16.63 -11.72
C LYS A 78 7.00 17.40 -12.59
N ASP A 79 7.45 18.11 -13.61
CA ASP A 79 6.59 18.78 -14.58
C ASP A 79 5.68 17.77 -15.31
N ARG A 80 6.24 16.63 -15.75
CA ARG A 80 5.44 15.55 -16.36
C ARG A 80 4.42 14.93 -15.40
N GLN A 81 4.76 14.81 -14.13
CA GLN A 81 3.81 14.35 -13.10
C GLN A 81 2.69 15.36 -12.90
N PHE A 82 3.04 16.65 -12.83
CA PHE A 82 2.09 17.74 -12.69
C PHE A 82 1.11 17.81 -13.87
N GLU A 83 1.59 17.73 -15.12
CA GLU A 83 0.73 17.71 -16.30
C GLU A 83 -0.26 16.53 -16.31
N LYS A 84 0.18 15.34 -15.85
CA LYS A 84 -0.70 14.17 -15.75
C LYS A 84 -1.81 14.39 -14.72
N LEU A 85 -1.45 14.86 -13.53
CA LEU A 85 -2.41 15.16 -12.46
C LEU A 85 -3.38 16.26 -12.88
N GLN A 86 -2.91 17.26 -13.62
CA GLN A 86 -3.76 18.33 -14.13
C GLN A 86 -4.80 17.78 -15.12
N LYS A 87 -4.40 16.92 -16.07
CA LYS A 87 -5.33 16.26 -17.00
C LYS A 87 -6.36 15.39 -16.29
N GLU A 88 -5.94 14.66 -15.26
CA GLU A 88 -6.82 13.81 -14.46
C GLU A 88 -7.83 14.63 -13.66
N LYS A 89 -7.39 15.73 -13.05
CA LYS A 89 -8.27 16.70 -12.37
C LYS A 89 -9.31 17.25 -13.34
N ASP A 90 -8.90 17.68 -14.54
CA ASP A 90 -9.82 18.23 -15.55
C ASP A 90 -10.84 17.18 -16.02
N PHE A 91 -10.40 15.93 -16.20
CA PHE A 91 -11.27 14.80 -16.53
C PHE A 91 -12.30 14.50 -15.44
N LEU A 92 -11.87 14.46 -14.18
CA LEU A 92 -12.74 14.24 -13.02
C LEU A 92 -13.76 15.38 -12.90
N GLN A 93 -13.35 16.63 -13.09
CA GLN A 93 -14.24 17.78 -13.07
C GLN A 93 -15.30 17.70 -14.17
N ALA A 94 -14.91 17.34 -15.39
CA ALA A 94 -15.84 17.17 -16.50
C ALA A 94 -16.85 16.03 -16.22
N SER A 95 -16.39 14.94 -15.61
CA SER A 95 -17.23 13.79 -15.24
C SER A 95 -18.20 14.14 -14.11
N TYR A 96 -17.74 14.86 -13.09
CA TYR A 96 -18.58 15.37 -12.02
C TYR A 96 -19.67 16.30 -12.55
N ASN A 97 -19.33 17.24 -13.43
CA ASN A 97 -20.29 18.15 -14.05
C ASN A 97 -21.35 17.40 -14.89
N LYS A 98 -20.94 16.34 -15.60
CA LYS A 98 -21.89 15.46 -16.32
C LYS A 98 -22.82 14.72 -15.35
N LEU A 99 -22.27 14.16 -14.27
CA LEU A 99 -23.05 13.45 -13.26
C LEU A 99 -24.06 14.39 -12.58
N GLN A 100 -23.64 15.60 -12.22
CA GLN A 100 -24.52 16.62 -11.63
C GLN A 100 -25.67 16.97 -12.56
N LYS A 101 -25.41 17.17 -13.86
CA LYS A 101 -26.46 17.40 -14.87
C LYS A 101 -27.41 16.20 -14.97
N SER A 102 -26.91 14.97 -14.94
CA SER A 102 -27.74 13.76 -14.96
C SER A 102 -28.59 13.62 -13.70
N ILE A 103 -28.02 13.86 -12.52
CA ILE A 103 -28.74 13.85 -11.24
C ILE A 103 -29.82 14.93 -11.21
N HIS A 104 -29.50 16.15 -11.68
CA HIS A 104 -30.48 17.23 -11.73
C HIS A 104 -31.65 16.87 -12.67
N ARG A 105 -31.36 16.34 -13.86
CA ARG A 105 -32.38 15.80 -14.78
C ARG A 105 -33.23 14.71 -14.12
N LEU A 106 -32.61 13.78 -13.39
CA LEU A 106 -33.33 12.70 -12.71
C LEU A 106 -34.20 13.21 -11.56
N LYS A 107 -33.72 14.18 -10.77
CA LYS A 107 -34.50 14.80 -9.68
C LYS A 107 -35.69 15.63 -10.20
N SER A 108 -35.57 16.21 -11.40
CA SER A 108 -36.65 16.98 -12.03
C SER A 108 -37.61 16.12 -12.87
N THR A 109 -37.36 14.83 -13.02
CA THR A 109 -38.22 13.93 -13.82
C THR A 109 -39.03 13.04 -12.90
N ASN A 110 -40.35 13.03 -13.07
CA ASN A 110 -41.24 12.18 -12.29
C ASN A 110 -40.98 10.71 -12.63
N ALA A 111 -41.02 9.80 -11.65
CA ALA A 111 -40.67 8.38 -11.86
C ALA A 111 -41.52 7.70 -12.95
N GLN A 112 -42.76 8.18 -13.13
CA GLN A 112 -43.68 7.72 -14.18
C GLN A 112 -43.24 8.13 -15.61
N ASP A 113 -42.43 9.18 -15.77
CA ASP A 113 -41.96 9.66 -17.08
C ASP A 113 -40.64 9.00 -17.52
N VAL A 114 -39.92 8.37 -16.58
CA VAL A 114 -38.64 7.68 -16.82
C VAL A 114 -38.87 6.28 -17.39
N ILE A 115 -39.93 5.60 -16.94
CA ILE A 115 -40.28 4.23 -17.35
C ILE A 115 -40.55 4.13 -18.87
N PRO A 116 -41.37 5.00 -19.50
CA PRO A 116 -41.62 4.95 -20.94
C PRO A 116 -40.38 5.24 -21.79
N LYS A 117 -39.48 6.11 -21.31
CA LYS A 117 -38.22 6.45 -22.01
C LYS A 117 -37.21 5.31 -21.94
N LEU A 118 -37.13 4.60 -20.81
CA LEU A 118 -36.37 3.36 -20.70
C LEU A 118 -36.92 2.32 -21.68
N ILE A 119 -38.25 2.13 -21.71
CA ILE A 119 -38.94 1.22 -22.64
C ILE A 119 -38.67 1.60 -24.11
N GLN A 120 -38.67 2.89 -24.46
CA GLN A 120 -38.39 3.36 -25.83
C GLN A 120 -36.93 3.19 -26.28
N GLN A 121 -35.96 3.22 -25.36
CA GLN A 121 -34.54 3.02 -25.69
C GLN A 121 -34.14 1.54 -25.85
N LEU A 122 -35.10 0.63 -25.68
CA LEU A 122 -34.88 -0.80 -25.76
C LEU A 122 -35.52 -1.35 -27.03
N ASP A 123 -34.67 -1.70 -28.00
CA ASP A 123 -35.12 -2.35 -29.22
C ASP A 123 -35.58 -3.78 -28.91
N SER A 124 -36.89 -4.01 -29.04
CA SER A 124 -37.56 -5.33 -28.89
C SER A 124 -36.99 -6.43 -29.78
N ARG A 125 -36.14 -6.09 -30.76
CA ARG A 125 -35.53 -7.03 -31.70
C ARG A 125 -34.24 -7.67 -31.21
N THR A 126 -33.65 -7.21 -30.09
CA THR A 126 -32.39 -7.76 -29.57
C THR A 126 -32.59 -8.49 -28.24
N PHE A 127 -32.51 -9.82 -28.28
CA PHE A 127 -32.62 -10.73 -27.12
C PHE A 127 -31.72 -10.35 -25.94
N ARG A 128 -30.57 -9.72 -26.22
CA ARG A 128 -29.59 -9.27 -25.22
C ARG A 128 -30.10 -8.12 -24.35
N SER A 129 -30.86 -7.19 -24.93
CA SER A 129 -31.45 -6.03 -24.25
C SER A 129 -32.61 -6.46 -23.35
N PHE A 130 -33.41 -7.44 -23.80
CA PHE A 130 -34.46 -8.07 -22.99
C PHE A 130 -33.89 -8.82 -21.78
N ASN A 131 -32.81 -9.59 -21.95
CA ASN A 131 -32.17 -10.30 -20.84
C ASN A 131 -31.57 -9.34 -19.80
N GLN A 132 -30.96 -8.24 -20.22
CA GLN A 132 -30.49 -7.19 -19.31
C GLN A 132 -31.65 -6.57 -18.52
N LEU A 133 -32.80 -6.37 -19.18
CA LEU A 133 -33.99 -5.84 -18.53
C LEU A 133 -34.59 -6.83 -17.53
N ASN A 134 -34.66 -8.10 -17.88
CA ASN A 134 -35.15 -9.13 -16.98
C ASN A 134 -34.24 -9.26 -15.75
N THR A 135 -32.93 -9.19 -15.96
CA THR A 135 -31.94 -9.20 -14.86
C THR A 135 -32.09 -7.99 -13.94
N LEU A 136 -32.29 -6.79 -14.51
CA LEU A 136 -32.50 -5.56 -13.74
C LEU A 136 -33.85 -5.56 -13.03
N PHE A 137 -34.91 -6.04 -13.69
CA PHE A 137 -36.25 -6.16 -13.12
C PHE A 137 -36.28 -7.16 -11.96
N GLU A 138 -35.64 -8.32 -12.10
CA GLU A 138 -35.49 -9.28 -11.00
C GLU A 138 -34.71 -8.66 -9.83
N LYS A 139 -33.62 -7.94 -10.12
CA LYS A 139 -32.81 -7.27 -9.09
C LYS A 139 -33.59 -6.17 -8.37
N TYR A 140 -34.39 -5.39 -9.08
CA TYR A 140 -35.23 -4.33 -8.50
C TYR A 140 -36.43 -4.89 -7.72
N GLN A 141 -37.14 -5.90 -8.25
CA GLN A 141 -38.19 -6.60 -7.51
C GLN A 141 -37.62 -7.25 -6.24
N TRP A 142 -36.41 -7.78 -6.31
CA TRP A 142 -35.74 -8.40 -5.18
C TRP A 142 -35.37 -7.36 -4.11
N ILE A 143 -34.80 -6.20 -4.49
CA ILE A 143 -34.53 -5.08 -3.56
C ILE A 143 -35.82 -4.57 -2.91
N PHE A 144 -36.91 -4.45 -3.68
CA PHE A 144 -38.21 -4.04 -3.13
C PHE A 144 -38.76 -5.06 -2.14
N LYS A 145 -38.69 -6.37 -2.44
CA LYS A 145 -39.09 -7.44 -1.52
C LYS A 145 -38.22 -7.50 -0.27
N TYR A 146 -36.91 -7.32 -0.42
CA TYR A 146 -35.96 -7.26 0.69
C TYR A 146 -36.26 -6.07 1.61
N ASN A 147 -36.51 -4.88 1.04
CA ASN A 147 -36.86 -3.69 1.82
C ASN A 147 -38.27 -3.77 2.43
N SER A 148 -39.21 -4.47 1.80
CA SER A 148 -40.57 -4.71 2.34
C SER A 148 -40.62 -5.85 3.36
N GLN A 149 -39.57 -6.67 3.47
CA GLN A 149 -39.44 -7.77 4.42
C GLN A 149 -38.61 -7.39 5.66
N LYS A 150 -37.96 -6.22 5.66
CA LYS A 150 -37.48 -5.64 6.91
C LYS A 150 -38.68 -5.43 7.83
N PRO A 151 -38.67 -5.96 9.07
CA PRO A 151 -39.67 -5.60 10.04
C PRO A 151 -39.69 -4.08 10.17
N SER A 152 -40.86 -3.46 10.05
CA SER A 152 -41.05 -2.02 10.21
C SER A 152 -40.77 -1.53 11.63
N ASP A 153 -40.52 -2.44 12.56
CA ASP A 153 -40.56 -2.19 13.99
C ASP A 153 -39.16 -2.31 14.58
N ASN A 154 -38.75 -1.30 15.37
CA ASN A 154 -37.50 -1.21 16.12
C ASN A 154 -37.30 -2.34 17.19
N LYS A 155 -38.06 -3.43 17.12
CA LYS A 155 -38.08 -4.54 18.09
C LYS A 155 -37.50 -5.86 17.55
N SER A 156 -36.70 -5.80 16.49
CA SER A 156 -36.08 -6.98 15.90
C SER A 156 -34.61 -6.79 15.63
N ASP A 157 -33.80 -7.73 16.10
CA ASP A 157 -32.37 -7.79 15.86
C ASP A 157 -32.08 -8.47 14.54
N VAL A 158 -31.08 -7.95 13.83
CA VAL A 158 -30.55 -8.56 12.61
C VAL A 158 -29.36 -9.42 13.01
N LEU A 159 -29.46 -10.72 12.78
CA LEU A 159 -28.39 -11.68 13.05
C LEU A 159 -27.85 -12.27 11.75
N TYR A 160 -26.57 -12.62 11.78
CA TYR A 160 -25.86 -13.23 10.66
C TYR A 160 -25.21 -14.52 11.12
N GLY A 161 -25.25 -15.52 10.26
CA GLY A 161 -24.91 -16.89 10.63
C GLY A 161 -24.85 -17.80 9.42
N PHE A 162 -24.79 -19.09 9.69
CA PHE A 162 -24.90 -20.11 8.65
C PHE A 162 -26.11 -21.00 8.90
N LEU A 163 -26.62 -21.56 7.80
CA LEU A 163 -27.70 -22.53 7.79
C LEU A 163 -27.15 -23.92 8.15
N GLU A 164 -27.82 -24.63 9.06
CA GLU A 164 -27.68 -26.08 9.22
C GLU A 164 -28.97 -26.76 8.76
N VAL A 165 -28.86 -27.78 7.91
CA VAL A 165 -30.00 -28.59 7.44
C VAL A 165 -29.92 -29.97 8.08
N ARG A 166 -30.84 -30.28 8.99
CA ARG A 166 -30.89 -31.58 9.68
C ARG A 166 -31.86 -32.56 9.02
N LYS A 167 -31.78 -33.84 9.42
CA LYS A 167 -32.67 -34.91 8.94
C LYS A 167 -34.14 -34.48 9.07
N GLY A 168 -34.89 -34.52 7.97
CA GLY A 168 -36.29 -34.10 7.88
C GLY A 168 -36.50 -32.64 7.47
N ASP A 169 -35.55 -32.02 6.75
CA ASP A 169 -35.58 -30.63 6.25
C ASP A 169 -35.77 -29.56 7.34
N ALA A 170 -35.40 -29.90 8.58
CA ALA A 170 -35.40 -28.95 9.68
C ALA A 170 -34.22 -27.98 9.51
N LEU A 171 -34.54 -26.68 9.48
CA LEU A 171 -33.60 -25.59 9.20
C LEU A 171 -33.21 -24.88 10.49
N TYR A 172 -31.92 -24.84 10.78
CA TYR A 172 -31.36 -24.18 11.95
C TYR A 172 -30.40 -23.07 11.55
N PHE A 173 -30.46 -21.98 12.31
CA PHE A 173 -29.55 -20.86 12.22
C PHE A 173 -28.51 -21.03 13.32
N HIS A 174 -27.24 -20.98 12.93
CA HIS A 174 -26.14 -20.93 13.88
C HIS A 174 -25.61 -19.51 13.99
N ASP A 175 -25.70 -18.96 15.20
CA ASP A 175 -25.10 -17.69 15.53
C ASP A 175 -23.57 -17.86 15.68
N ILE A 176 -22.85 -17.18 14.80
CA ILE A 176 -21.38 -17.14 14.74
C ILE A 176 -20.78 -16.35 15.90
N ASN A 177 -21.53 -15.78 16.84
CA ASN A 177 -20.97 -15.04 17.99
C ASN A 177 -21.40 -15.57 19.35
N ASN A 178 -22.60 -16.15 19.43
CA ASN A 178 -23.13 -16.64 20.70
C ASN A 178 -23.16 -18.17 20.82
N GLU A 179 -22.79 -18.92 19.77
CA GLU A 179 -22.91 -20.39 19.73
C GLU A 179 -24.36 -20.88 19.92
N ILE A 180 -25.32 -19.98 19.72
CA ILE A 180 -26.74 -20.25 19.84
C ILE A 180 -27.21 -20.85 18.53
N MET A 181 -27.96 -21.94 18.63
CA MET A 181 -28.66 -22.57 17.53
C MET A 181 -30.15 -22.24 17.65
N LEU A 182 -30.72 -21.61 16.63
CA LEU A 182 -32.13 -21.20 16.61
C LEU A 182 -32.86 -21.81 15.44
N SER A 183 -34.12 -22.19 15.63
CA SER A 183 -34.94 -22.71 14.52
C SER A 183 -35.31 -21.59 13.55
N ILE A 184 -35.20 -21.86 12.25
CA ILE A 184 -35.53 -20.89 11.20
C ILE A 184 -36.97 -21.06 10.73
N SER A 185 -37.71 -19.96 10.72
CA SER A 185 -38.99 -19.82 10.04
C SER A 185 -38.79 -19.21 8.65
N VAL A 186 -39.14 -19.95 7.61
CA VAL A 186 -39.08 -19.46 6.23
C VAL A 186 -40.47 -19.02 5.78
N HIS A 187 -40.61 -17.75 5.43
CA HIS A 187 -41.88 -17.20 4.97
C HIS A 187 -42.41 -17.98 3.74
N LYS A 188 -43.72 -18.28 3.70
CA LYS A 188 -44.34 -19.09 2.64
C LYS A 188 -44.10 -18.50 1.23
N GLY A 189 -44.01 -17.19 1.13
CA GLY A 189 -43.73 -16.45 -0.13
C GLY A 189 -42.26 -16.34 -0.55
N PHE A 190 -41.31 -16.95 0.17
CA PHE A 190 -39.89 -16.92 -0.22
C PHE A 190 -39.69 -17.73 -1.52
N LYS A 191 -39.37 -17.04 -2.62
CA LYS A 191 -39.37 -17.62 -3.98
C LYS A 191 -38.20 -18.56 -4.30
N ARG A 192 -37.33 -18.90 -3.33
CA ARG A 192 -36.11 -19.69 -3.55
C ARG A 192 -35.77 -20.64 -2.40
N LYS A 193 -36.78 -21.35 -1.88
CA LYS A 193 -36.60 -22.33 -0.78
C LYS A 193 -35.68 -23.49 -1.18
N ASP A 194 -35.67 -23.82 -2.46
CA ASP A 194 -34.81 -24.79 -3.13
C ASP A 194 -33.31 -24.46 -3.06
N LEU A 195 -32.94 -23.22 -2.74
CA LEU A 195 -31.53 -22.82 -2.61
C LEU A 195 -30.98 -22.94 -1.18
N LEU A 196 -31.80 -23.37 -0.22
CA LEU A 196 -31.38 -23.53 1.17
C LEU A 196 -30.53 -24.80 1.29
N ILE A 197 -29.22 -24.61 1.40
CA ILE A 197 -28.22 -25.68 1.46
C ILE A 197 -27.45 -25.56 2.77
N ASP A 198 -27.07 -26.70 3.34
CA ASP A 198 -26.22 -26.74 4.54
C ASP A 198 -24.96 -25.88 4.37
N GLY A 199 -24.65 -25.10 5.40
CA GLY A 199 -23.50 -24.20 5.43
C GLY A 199 -23.66 -22.89 4.68
N MET A 200 -24.81 -22.62 4.05
CA MET A 200 -25.09 -21.35 3.39
C MET A 200 -25.06 -20.20 4.40
N ALA A 201 -24.35 -19.12 4.06
CA ALA A 201 -24.40 -17.90 4.85
C ALA A 201 -25.80 -17.26 4.73
N ILE A 202 -26.40 -16.94 5.87
CA ILE A 202 -27.75 -16.41 5.95
C ILE A 202 -27.82 -15.23 6.91
N GLN A 203 -28.69 -14.28 6.59
CA GLN A 203 -29.14 -13.22 7.48
C GLN A 203 -30.53 -13.57 7.96
N VAL A 204 -30.76 -13.42 9.25
CA VAL A 204 -32.05 -13.71 9.88
C VAL A 204 -32.49 -12.53 10.76
N PHE A 205 -33.80 -12.40 10.94
CA PHE A 205 -34.38 -11.43 11.86
C PHE A 205 -34.90 -12.16 13.09
N ARG A 206 -34.44 -11.74 14.28
CA ARG A 206 -34.92 -12.22 15.57
C ARG A 206 -35.86 -11.19 16.17
N LYS A 207 -37.09 -11.58 16.49
CA LYS A 207 -38.01 -10.68 17.21
C LYS A 207 -37.71 -10.76 18.70
N LEU A 208 -37.63 -9.62 19.39
CA LEU A 208 -37.37 -9.58 20.83
C LEU A 208 -38.46 -10.30 21.66
N GLU A 209 -39.70 -10.34 21.15
CA GLU A 209 -40.85 -10.99 21.80
C GLU A 209 -40.84 -12.52 21.67
N ASN A 210 -40.05 -13.08 20.75
CA ASN A 210 -39.90 -14.54 20.60
C ASN A 210 -38.44 -14.89 20.22
N PRO A 211 -37.54 -14.95 21.22
CA PRO A 211 -36.11 -15.09 21.00
C PRO A 211 -35.68 -16.49 20.52
N ASP A 212 -36.56 -17.50 20.61
CA ASP A 212 -36.21 -18.91 20.33
C ASP A 212 -36.30 -19.26 18.84
N PHE A 213 -36.90 -18.37 18.04
CA PHE A 213 -37.07 -18.55 16.60
C PHE A 213 -36.56 -17.33 15.84
N VAL A 214 -35.96 -17.59 14.67
CA VAL A 214 -35.54 -16.55 13.75
C VAL A 214 -36.30 -16.65 12.45
N SER A 215 -36.49 -15.54 11.76
CA SER A 215 -37.10 -15.50 10.44
C SER A 215 -36.03 -15.29 9.38
N LEU A 216 -36.07 -16.07 8.31
CA LEU A 216 -35.10 -15.95 7.23
C LEU A 216 -35.27 -14.60 6.52
N GLY A 217 -34.23 -13.76 6.57
CA GLY A 217 -34.22 -12.46 5.90
C GLY A 217 -33.54 -12.52 4.55
N TYR A 218 -32.32 -13.06 4.50
CA TYR A 218 -31.57 -13.17 3.27
C TYR A 218 -30.70 -14.43 3.22
N CYS A 219 -30.59 -15.02 2.04
CA CYS A 219 -29.67 -16.10 1.74
C CYS A 219 -28.60 -15.57 0.81
N TYR A 220 -27.36 -15.60 1.26
CA TYR A 220 -26.26 -15.24 0.40
C TYR A 220 -25.94 -16.42 -0.51
N PRO A 221 -25.90 -16.23 -1.84
CA PRO A 221 -25.60 -17.33 -2.75
C PRO A 221 -24.23 -17.92 -2.36
N ILE A 222 -24.18 -19.25 -2.18
CA ILE A 222 -22.91 -19.97 -2.13
C ILE A 222 -22.24 -19.66 -3.46
N VAL A 223 -21.12 -18.95 -3.41
CA VAL A 223 -20.31 -18.78 -4.61
C VAL A 223 -19.76 -20.17 -4.90
N GLU A 224 -20.47 -20.95 -5.70
CA GLU A 224 -19.94 -22.20 -6.24
C GLU A 224 -18.54 -21.92 -6.73
N LYS A 225 -17.63 -22.88 -6.49
CA LYS A 225 -16.29 -22.93 -7.08
C LYS A 225 -16.42 -22.78 -8.58
N THR A 226 -16.54 -21.55 -9.04
CA THR A 226 -16.24 -21.23 -10.40
C THR A 226 -14.75 -21.52 -10.46
N ASN A 227 -14.41 -22.58 -11.19
CA ASN A 227 -13.18 -22.64 -11.96
C ASN A 227 -13.19 -21.42 -12.87
N SER A 228 -13.06 -20.23 -12.27
CA SER A 228 -13.06 -19.00 -12.99
C SER A 228 -11.68 -18.98 -13.60
N SER A 229 -11.61 -19.41 -14.85
CA SER A 229 -10.63 -18.92 -15.80
C SER A 229 -10.87 -17.41 -15.97
N LYS A 230 -10.73 -16.64 -14.89
CA LYS A 230 -10.60 -15.20 -14.97
C LYS A 230 -9.30 -14.99 -15.71
N LYS A 231 -9.42 -14.55 -16.96
CA LYS A 231 -8.34 -13.85 -17.66
C LYS A 231 -7.81 -12.83 -16.66
N ASN A 232 -6.61 -13.08 -16.16
CA ASN A 232 -5.86 -12.13 -15.36
C ASN A 232 -5.68 -10.88 -16.22
N GLN A 233 -6.60 -9.91 -16.11
CA GLN A 233 -6.23 -8.54 -16.38
C GLN A 233 -5.21 -8.21 -15.29
N LYS A 234 -3.94 -8.31 -15.65
CA LYS A 234 -2.84 -7.73 -14.89
C LYS A 234 -3.08 -6.22 -14.89
N GLU A 235 -3.90 -5.73 -13.97
CA GLU A 235 -3.64 -4.40 -13.45
C GLU A 235 -2.24 -4.46 -12.85
N LYS A 236 -1.35 -3.61 -13.37
CA LYS A 236 -0.02 -3.45 -12.80
C LYS A 236 -0.22 -2.91 -11.38
N THR A 237 -0.15 -3.81 -10.41
CA THR A 237 0.08 -3.46 -9.01
C THR A 237 1.43 -2.79 -8.95
N ASP A 238 1.43 -1.47 -8.85
CA ASP A 238 2.57 -0.74 -8.28
C ASP A 238 2.65 -1.16 -6.81
N LEU A 239 3.42 -2.22 -6.56
CA LEU A 239 3.89 -2.57 -5.22
C LEU A 239 4.55 -1.31 -4.66
N ARG A 240 3.91 -0.70 -3.66
CA ARG A 240 4.57 0.34 -2.87
C ARG A 240 5.82 -0.30 -2.29
N ALA A 241 6.98 0.10 -2.80
CA ALA A 241 8.26 -0.31 -2.24
C ALA A 241 8.27 0.14 -0.77
N GLY A 242 8.13 -0.82 0.13
CA GLY A 242 8.30 -0.60 1.56
C GLY A 242 9.73 -0.13 1.79
N LYS A 243 9.90 0.91 2.61
CA LYS A 243 11.22 1.27 3.13
C LYS A 243 11.71 0.10 3.96
N GLU A 244 12.96 -0.33 3.77
CA GLU A 244 13.59 -1.32 4.65
C GLU A 244 13.49 -0.84 6.11
N ILE A 245 12.70 -1.54 6.92
CA ILE A 245 12.61 -1.32 8.36
C ILE A 245 13.58 -2.31 9.02
N ASN A 246 14.60 -1.80 9.70
CA ASN A 246 15.67 -2.62 10.33
C ASN A 246 15.19 -3.54 11.47
N HIS A 247 13.94 -3.42 11.91
CA HIS A 247 13.24 -4.43 12.71
C HIS A 247 11.72 -4.19 12.58
N PRO A 248 10.88 -5.19 12.25
CA PRO A 248 9.47 -4.95 11.95
C PRO A 248 8.62 -4.54 13.16
N PHE A 249 9.12 -4.73 14.38
CA PHE A 249 8.48 -4.28 15.62
C PHE A 249 9.23 -3.14 16.27
N ALA A 250 8.48 -2.21 16.84
CA ALA A 250 8.99 -0.98 17.44
C ALA A 250 9.76 -1.20 18.75
N ASN A 251 9.52 -2.29 19.47
CA ASN A 251 10.27 -2.67 20.68
C ASN A 251 10.16 -4.19 20.99
N GLU A 252 10.98 -4.66 21.94
CA GLU A 252 11.02 -6.07 22.37
C GLU A 252 9.73 -6.54 23.07
N LYS A 253 8.96 -5.63 23.69
CA LYS A 253 7.70 -6.00 24.36
C LYS A 253 6.63 -6.41 23.34
N VAL A 254 6.49 -5.64 22.25
CA VAL A 254 5.59 -5.96 21.14
C VAL A 254 5.97 -7.30 20.52
N GLN A 255 7.28 -7.60 20.40
CA GLN A 255 7.75 -8.85 19.84
C GLN A 255 7.39 -10.06 20.73
N LYS A 256 7.56 -9.95 22.06
CA LYS A 256 7.18 -11.02 22.99
C LYS A 256 5.67 -11.26 22.99
N TRP A 257 4.88 -10.17 23.00
CA TRP A 257 3.42 -10.25 22.89
C TRP A 257 2.98 -10.90 21.56
N ALA A 258 3.53 -10.47 20.43
CA ALA A 258 3.19 -11.01 19.12
C ALA A 258 3.48 -12.52 19.03
N ALA A 259 4.56 -12.98 19.66
CA ALA A 259 4.95 -14.39 19.70
C ALA A 259 3.96 -15.31 20.44
N GLU A 260 3.03 -14.75 21.22
CA GLU A 260 2.00 -15.51 21.95
C GLU A 260 0.67 -15.62 21.17
N ILE A 261 0.52 -14.85 20.08
CA ILE A 261 -0.74 -14.65 19.36
C ILE A 261 -0.92 -15.64 18.23
N SER A 262 -2.14 -16.16 18.10
CA SER A 262 -2.63 -16.90 16.95
C SER A 262 -3.40 -15.98 15.99
N ILE A 263 -3.06 -16.04 14.69
CA ILE A 263 -3.68 -15.21 13.65
C ILE A 263 -4.29 -16.10 12.57
N LEU A 264 -5.54 -15.83 12.22
CA LEU A 264 -6.14 -16.34 10.99
C LEU A 264 -5.98 -15.31 9.87
N VAL A 265 -5.47 -15.72 8.71
CA VAL A 265 -5.47 -14.91 7.50
C VAL A 265 -6.47 -15.48 6.51
N VAL A 266 -7.49 -14.68 6.17
CA VAL A 266 -8.50 -15.04 5.17
C VAL A 266 -8.24 -14.27 3.88
N GLY A 267 -7.94 -15.01 2.80
CA GLY A 267 -7.64 -14.44 1.50
C GLY A 267 -7.30 -15.49 0.46
N ASN A 268 -7.09 -15.08 -0.78
CA ASN A 268 -6.76 -16.00 -1.87
C ASN A 268 -5.25 -16.29 -1.95
N LYS A 269 -4.85 -17.06 -2.97
CA LYS A 269 -3.45 -17.44 -3.25
C LYS A 269 -2.39 -16.32 -3.19
N HIS A 270 -2.78 -15.05 -3.35
CA HIS A 270 -1.87 -13.91 -3.30
C HIS A 270 -1.49 -13.51 -1.87
N ALA A 271 -2.19 -14.04 -0.86
CA ALA A 271 -1.89 -13.84 0.56
C ALA A 271 -0.63 -14.57 1.05
N LYS A 272 -0.06 -15.48 0.26
CA LYS A 272 1.01 -16.39 0.71
C LYS A 272 2.26 -15.66 1.22
N ALA A 273 2.69 -14.59 0.53
CA ALA A 273 3.84 -13.78 0.98
C ALA A 273 3.55 -13.06 2.31
N PHE A 274 2.33 -12.56 2.48
CA PHE A 274 1.84 -11.94 3.71
C PHE A 274 1.81 -12.93 4.88
N VAL A 275 1.26 -14.12 4.66
CA VAL A 275 1.22 -15.22 5.64
C VAL A 275 2.63 -15.63 6.07
N ASN A 276 3.51 -15.88 5.10
CA ASN A 276 4.90 -16.30 5.39
C ASN A 276 5.67 -15.26 6.17
N GLN A 277 5.40 -13.97 5.94
CA GLN A 277 6.08 -12.89 6.64
C GLN A 277 5.57 -12.76 8.08
N LEU A 278 4.27 -12.91 8.33
CA LEU A 278 3.68 -12.94 9.67
C LEU A 278 4.14 -14.16 10.49
N ALA A 279 4.19 -15.34 9.87
CA ALA A 279 4.49 -16.61 10.53
C ALA A 279 5.88 -16.66 11.20
N LYS A 280 6.79 -15.76 10.83
CA LYS A 280 8.12 -15.64 11.46
C LYS A 280 8.07 -15.07 12.88
N TYR A 281 6.97 -14.43 13.26
CA TYR A 281 6.92 -13.56 14.42
C TYR A 281 5.77 -13.82 15.39
N VAL A 282 4.84 -14.69 15.02
CA VAL A 282 3.66 -15.00 15.83
C VAL A 282 3.56 -16.49 16.13
N LYS A 283 2.80 -16.87 17.15
CA LYS A 283 2.69 -18.26 17.62
C LYS A 283 2.23 -19.20 16.50
N SER A 284 1.20 -18.80 15.77
CA SER A 284 0.65 -19.57 14.65
C SER A 284 -0.10 -18.69 13.68
N VAL A 285 0.07 -18.96 12.38
CA VAL A 285 -0.75 -18.34 11.33
C VAL A 285 -1.53 -19.42 10.59
N GLU A 286 -2.86 -19.40 10.71
CA GLU A 286 -3.73 -20.21 9.86
C GLU A 286 -4.06 -19.42 8.58
N TYR A 287 -4.09 -20.11 7.45
CA TYR A 287 -4.46 -19.51 6.16
C TYR A 287 -5.68 -20.21 5.58
N ILE A 288 -6.71 -19.44 5.23
CA ILE A 288 -7.94 -19.95 4.62
C ILE A 288 -8.24 -19.17 3.34
N ASP A 289 -8.38 -19.90 2.23
CA ASP A 289 -9.09 -19.40 1.06
C ASP A 289 -10.59 -19.64 1.24
N ALA A 290 -11.32 -18.56 1.49
CA ALA A 290 -12.75 -18.60 1.72
C ALA A 290 -13.56 -19.09 0.51
N TYR A 291 -13.04 -18.96 -0.72
CA TYR A 291 -13.69 -19.54 -1.90
C TYR A 291 -13.52 -21.06 -1.98
N GLU A 292 -12.49 -21.63 -1.33
CA GLU A 292 -12.23 -23.06 -1.38
C GLU A 292 -12.85 -23.84 -0.22
N LYS A 293 -12.84 -23.24 0.98
CA LYS A 293 -13.30 -23.85 2.23
C LYS A 293 -14.73 -23.46 2.62
N GLY A 294 -15.27 -22.38 2.04
CA GLY A 294 -16.63 -21.91 2.28
C GLY A 294 -16.78 -21.03 3.53
N GLU A 295 -17.93 -20.35 3.62
CA GLU A 295 -18.22 -19.35 4.65
C GLU A 295 -18.32 -19.96 6.06
N LYS A 296 -19.03 -21.09 6.22
CA LYS A 296 -19.21 -21.77 7.52
C LYS A 296 -17.87 -22.05 8.21
N TYR A 297 -16.95 -22.71 7.52
CA TYR A 297 -15.62 -23.01 8.05
C TYR A 297 -14.82 -21.75 8.37
N THR A 298 -14.88 -20.74 7.49
CA THR A 298 -14.15 -19.48 7.71
C THR A 298 -14.62 -18.75 8.96
N PHE A 299 -15.94 -18.71 9.16
CA PHE A 299 -16.56 -18.02 10.29
C PHE A 299 -16.31 -18.73 11.64
N GLU A 300 -16.39 -20.06 11.67
CA GLU A 300 -16.01 -20.85 12.85
C GLU A 300 -14.56 -20.56 13.25
N ARG A 301 -13.66 -20.49 12.28
CA ARG A 301 -12.23 -20.25 12.53
C ARG A 301 -11.91 -18.85 13.05
N ILE A 302 -12.63 -17.83 12.58
CA ILE A 302 -12.49 -16.45 13.08
C ILE A 302 -12.66 -16.37 14.61
N ARG A 303 -13.47 -17.25 15.20
CA ARG A 303 -13.68 -17.30 16.66
C ARG A 303 -12.54 -17.98 17.40
N SER A 304 -11.93 -18.99 16.79
CA SER A 304 -10.94 -19.87 17.45
C SER A 304 -9.54 -19.26 17.62
N VAL A 305 -9.22 -18.19 16.89
CA VAL A 305 -7.90 -17.53 16.93
C VAL A 305 -7.93 -16.25 17.76
N ASP A 306 -6.80 -15.61 18.05
CA ASP A 306 -6.75 -14.35 18.79
C ASP A 306 -7.08 -13.14 17.90
N TYR A 307 -6.58 -13.12 16.66
CA TYR A 307 -6.89 -12.09 15.66
C TYR A 307 -7.20 -12.69 14.28
N SER A 308 -8.07 -12.02 13.52
CA SER A 308 -8.41 -12.43 12.15
C SER A 308 -8.10 -11.32 11.15
N PHE A 309 -7.19 -11.57 10.23
CA PHE A 309 -6.75 -10.63 9.20
C PHE A 309 -7.45 -10.95 7.88
N ILE A 310 -8.32 -10.05 7.44
CA ILE A 310 -9.19 -10.25 6.29
C ILE A 310 -8.67 -9.40 5.12
N LEU A 311 -8.30 -10.06 4.03
CA LEU A 311 -7.89 -9.41 2.78
C LEU A 311 -9.11 -9.16 1.90
N LEU A 312 -9.72 -7.98 2.02
CA LEU A 312 -11.04 -7.67 1.43
C LEU A 312 -11.13 -7.93 -0.08
N ASP A 313 -10.06 -7.64 -0.81
CA ASP A 313 -10.04 -7.78 -2.28
C ASP A 313 -10.02 -9.23 -2.75
N SER A 314 -9.93 -10.18 -1.81
CA SER A 314 -9.70 -11.59 -2.06
C SER A 314 -10.66 -12.52 -1.31
N VAL A 315 -11.75 -11.98 -0.77
CA VAL A 315 -12.77 -12.76 -0.03
C VAL A 315 -14.16 -12.60 -0.67
N PRO A 316 -15.05 -13.60 -0.51
CA PRO A 316 -16.46 -13.47 -0.93
C PRO A 316 -17.14 -12.23 -0.34
N HIS A 317 -18.07 -11.65 -1.11
CA HIS A 317 -18.83 -10.48 -0.65
C HIS A 317 -19.61 -10.76 0.64
N THR A 318 -20.07 -12.01 0.82
CA THR A 318 -20.78 -12.51 1.99
C THR A 318 -20.00 -12.25 3.29
N ILE A 319 -18.73 -12.65 3.32
CA ILE A 319 -17.78 -12.42 4.41
C ILE A 319 -17.50 -10.92 4.58
N SER A 320 -17.29 -10.20 3.48
CA SER A 320 -17.02 -8.76 3.54
C SER A 320 -18.20 -7.94 4.10
N THR A 321 -19.44 -8.36 3.82
CA THR A 321 -20.65 -7.72 4.33
C THR A 321 -20.81 -8.02 5.81
N PHE A 322 -20.69 -9.29 6.20
CA PHE A 322 -20.74 -9.71 7.61
C PHE A 322 -19.82 -8.86 8.49
N ILE A 323 -18.54 -8.77 8.12
CA ILE A 323 -17.52 -8.05 8.91
C ILE A 323 -17.85 -6.56 9.04
N ARG A 324 -18.37 -5.92 7.98
CA ARG A 324 -18.65 -4.47 7.98
C ARG A 324 -19.87 -4.09 8.81
N THR A 325 -20.74 -5.03 9.13
CA THR A 325 -21.98 -4.80 9.87
C THR A 325 -21.93 -5.28 11.32
N PHE A 326 -20.81 -5.88 11.76
CA PHE A 326 -20.72 -6.55 13.06
C PHE A 326 -19.72 -5.85 14.01
N ASP A 327 -20.27 -5.08 14.95
CA ASP A 327 -19.56 -4.29 15.97
C ASP A 327 -18.80 -5.14 17.03
N PRO A 328 -19.34 -6.26 17.56
CA PRO A 328 -18.71 -7.02 18.65
C PRO A 328 -17.34 -7.65 18.32
N LEU A 329 -17.00 -7.82 17.04
CA LEU A 329 -15.74 -8.42 16.59
C LEU A 329 -14.74 -7.38 16.05
N GLU A 330 -15.06 -6.08 16.12
CA GLU A 330 -14.28 -5.01 15.49
C GLU A 330 -12.82 -4.98 16.01
N LYS A 331 -12.61 -5.23 17.31
CA LYS A 331 -11.26 -5.27 17.90
C LYS A 331 -10.44 -6.48 17.43
N LYS A 332 -11.09 -7.60 17.10
CA LYS A 332 -10.46 -8.86 16.70
C LYS A 332 -10.17 -8.95 15.21
N ILE A 333 -11.04 -8.36 14.39
CA ILE A 333 -10.97 -8.46 12.94
C ILE A 333 -10.23 -7.26 12.37
N GLN A 334 -9.10 -7.53 11.73
CA GLN A 334 -8.30 -6.52 11.04
C GLN A 334 -8.50 -6.61 9.54
N ILE A 335 -8.98 -5.50 8.98
CA ILE A 335 -9.30 -5.41 7.55
C ILE A 335 -8.14 -4.78 6.79
N PHE A 336 -7.76 -5.42 5.68
CA PHE A 336 -6.76 -4.89 4.76
C PHE A 336 -7.34 -4.77 3.35
N LYS A 337 -7.14 -3.61 2.74
CA LYS A 337 -7.36 -3.36 1.31
C LYS A 337 -5.98 -3.26 0.66
N LEU A 338 -5.70 -4.09 -0.33
CA LEU A 338 -4.41 -4.16 -1.04
C LEU A 338 -3.21 -4.36 -0.11
N ALA A 339 -3.24 -5.40 0.72
CA ALA A 339 -2.19 -5.67 1.70
C ALA A 339 -0.83 -5.98 1.05
N ASN A 340 0.22 -5.34 1.55
CA ASN A 340 1.61 -5.72 1.30
C ASN A 340 2.11 -6.68 2.39
N GLN A 341 3.18 -7.43 2.10
CA GLN A 341 3.75 -8.46 2.98
C GLN A 341 4.11 -7.97 4.40
N GLU A 342 4.37 -6.67 4.58
CA GLU A 342 4.74 -6.07 5.88
C GLU A 342 3.55 -5.50 6.66
N ASP A 343 2.41 -5.27 6.00
CA ASP A 343 1.28 -4.54 6.60
C ASP A 343 0.71 -5.27 7.84
N GLY A 344 0.79 -6.60 7.86
CA GLY A 344 0.38 -7.39 9.02
C GLY A 344 1.24 -7.12 10.25
N LEU A 345 2.55 -6.94 10.09
CA LEU A 345 3.48 -6.64 11.19
C LEU A 345 3.30 -5.22 11.69
N ILE A 346 3.07 -4.27 10.77
CA ILE A 346 2.72 -2.89 11.12
C ILE A 346 1.42 -2.87 11.92
N ARG A 347 0.41 -3.66 11.52
CA ARG A 347 -0.87 -3.74 12.23
C ARG A 347 -0.73 -4.33 13.63
N LEU A 348 0.17 -5.30 13.84
CA LEU A 348 0.43 -5.86 15.16
C LEU A 348 1.03 -4.83 16.13
N ASN A 349 1.94 -3.96 15.67
CA ASN A 349 2.42 -2.85 16.50
C ASN A 349 1.27 -1.94 16.95
N TYR A 350 0.37 -1.59 16.02
CA TYR A 350 -0.81 -0.77 16.31
C TYR A 350 -1.76 -1.46 17.30
N LEU A 351 -2.02 -2.75 17.13
CA LEU A 351 -2.87 -3.53 18.02
C LEU A 351 -2.31 -3.56 19.45
N TYR A 352 -1.01 -3.81 19.61
CA TYR A 352 -0.36 -3.81 20.92
C TYR A 352 -0.54 -2.48 21.65
N TRP A 353 -0.29 -1.35 20.97
CA TRP A 353 -0.41 -0.02 21.60
C TRP A 353 -1.83 0.37 21.97
N ASN A 354 -2.83 -0.18 21.28
CA ASN A 354 -4.24 0.10 21.57
C ASN A 354 -4.87 -0.89 22.57
N GLN A 355 -4.09 -1.81 23.14
CA GLN A 355 -4.57 -2.67 24.22
C GLN A 355 -4.59 -1.96 25.59
N GLU A 356 -3.86 -0.85 25.77
CA GLU A 356 -3.73 -0.14 27.07
C GLU A 356 -4.85 0.89 27.37
N GLU A 357 -5.83 1.10 26.48
CA GLU A 357 -6.97 2.01 26.71
C GLU A 357 -8.26 1.32 27.23
N VAL A 358 -8.15 0.18 27.94
CA VAL A 358 -9.31 -0.48 28.59
C VAL A 358 -9.20 -0.48 30.10
#